data_AF-A0A9E2FFU4-F1
#
_entry.id   AF-A0A9E2FFU4-F1
#
_cell.length_a   1.000
_cell.length_b   1.000
_cell.length_c   1.000
_cell.angle_alpha   90.00
_cell.angle_beta   90.00
_cell.angle_gamma   90.00
#
_symmetry.space_group_name_H-M   'P 1'
#
loop_
_entity.id
_entity.type
_entity.pdbx_description
1 polymer ?
#
loop_
_entity_poly.entity_id
_entity_poly.type
_entity_poly.pdbx_seq_one_letter_code
_entity_poly.pdbx_strand_id
1 'polypeptide(L)'
;IEYKLTYPNLEVKSSLNNYILFYLNKDAQTKENTQSRVYEAIEDLDFELLKDTFSRLFAAIPYEWYINNQLDKYEGYYASIFYAVFASLGYDLEVEESTNRGRIDMAIKTDKVVIIFEFKVVERESGQNTALEQIKDRKYYEKYLTSGKGVYLVGTEFSKAERNITRFDWKLASC
;
A
#
# COMPACT_ATOMS: atom_id res chain seq x y z
N ILE A 1 10.76 -20.78 21.85
CA ILE A 1 9.70 -19.76 22.07
C ILE A 1 9.97 -18.66 21.07
N GLU A 2 9.12 -18.52 20.04
CA GLU A 2 9.19 -17.39 19.12
C GLU A 2 8.33 -16.26 19.68
N TYR A 3 8.90 -15.06 19.71
CA TYR A 3 8.20 -13.86 20.14
C TYR A 3 7.85 -13.04 18.90
N LYS A 4 6.56 -12.71 18.74
CA LYS A 4 6.09 -11.79 17.71
C LYS A 4 6.02 -10.38 18.30
N LEU A 5 6.90 -9.50 17.85
CA LEU A 5 6.81 -8.07 18.16
C LEU A 5 5.55 -7.49 17.51
N THR A 6 4.77 -6.77 18.30
CA THR A 6 3.55 -6.09 17.86
C THR A 6 3.35 -4.80 18.67
N TYR A 7 2.35 -4.02 18.31
CA TYR A 7 2.00 -2.78 19.01
C TYR A 7 1.22 -3.08 20.30
N PRO A 8 1.45 -2.33 21.39
CA PRO A 8 0.74 -2.52 22.64
C PRO A 8 -0.73 -2.06 22.58
N ASN A 9 -1.05 -1.08 21.72
CA ASN A 9 -2.41 -0.57 21.50
C ASN A 9 -2.48 0.25 20.18
N LEU A 10 -3.70 0.67 19.79
CA LEU A 10 -3.95 1.43 18.56
C LEU A 10 -3.33 2.83 18.57
N GLU A 11 -3.27 3.50 19.72
CA GLU A 11 -2.66 4.82 19.86
C GLU A 11 -1.16 4.77 19.59
N VAL A 12 -0.45 3.79 20.16
CA VAL A 12 0.98 3.57 19.93
C VAL A 12 1.24 3.16 18.49
N LYS A 13 0.38 2.33 17.89
CA LYS A 13 0.44 2.00 16.46
C LYS A 13 0.31 3.27 15.61
N SER A 14 -0.69 4.10 15.87
CA SER A 14 -0.91 5.34 15.12
C SER A 14 0.26 6.32 15.31
N SER A 15 0.69 6.59 16.54
CA SER A 15 1.79 7.50 16.87
C SER A 15 3.12 7.07 16.26
N LEU A 16 3.46 5.77 16.27
CA LEU A 16 4.69 5.28 15.66
C LEU A 16 4.66 5.41 14.13
N ASN A 17 3.53 5.04 13.49
CA ASN A 17 3.40 5.21 12.04
C ASN A 17 3.41 6.70 11.66
N ASN A 18 2.77 7.56 12.46
CA ASN A 18 2.83 9.01 12.32
C ASN A 18 4.26 9.56 12.41
N TYR A 19 5.07 9.03 13.33
CA TYR A 19 6.47 9.41 13.46
C TYR A 19 7.29 8.95 12.26
N ILE A 20 7.08 7.71 11.78
CA ILE A 20 7.77 7.19 10.59
C ILE A 20 7.45 8.04 9.35
N LEU A 21 6.18 8.42 9.15
CA LEU A 21 5.76 9.29 8.05
C LEU A 21 6.37 10.69 8.13
N PHE A 22 6.46 11.26 9.34
CA PHE A 22 7.14 12.53 9.57
C PHE A 22 8.65 12.43 9.33
N TYR A 23 9.26 11.31 9.72
CA TYR A 23 10.66 11.07 9.44
C TYR A 23 10.91 11.00 7.93
N LEU A 24 10.02 10.32 7.18
CA LEU A 24 10.07 10.17 5.72
C LEU A 24 9.86 11.51 4.98
N ASN A 25 9.03 12.40 5.52
CA ASN A 25 8.76 13.73 4.96
C ASN A 25 9.21 14.82 5.93
N LYS A 26 10.39 15.40 5.68
CA LYS A 26 10.97 16.49 6.50
C LYS A 26 10.12 17.77 6.55
N ASP A 27 8.95 17.80 5.91
CA ASP A 27 8.00 18.91 5.91
C ASP A 27 6.65 18.50 6.52
N ALA A 28 6.31 19.13 7.65
CA ALA A 28 5.07 18.88 8.39
C ALA A 28 3.80 19.31 7.64
N GLN A 29 3.87 20.34 6.77
CA GLN A 29 2.70 20.78 5.98
C GLN A 29 2.32 19.74 4.92
N THR A 30 3.31 19.04 4.36
CA THR A 30 3.09 17.99 3.37
C THR A 30 2.37 16.77 3.99
N LYS A 31 2.60 16.48 5.28
CA LYS A 31 2.05 15.32 5.99
C LYS A 31 0.53 15.39 6.22
N GLU A 32 0.04 16.50 6.77
CA GLU A 32 -1.40 16.69 7.06
C GLU A 32 -2.23 16.64 5.76
N ASN A 33 -1.62 17.08 4.66
CA ASN A 33 -2.19 16.98 3.31
C ASN A 33 -2.21 15.52 2.80
N THR A 34 -1.13 14.74 2.97
CA THR A 34 -1.11 13.34 2.52
C THR A 34 -2.15 12.47 3.21
N GLN A 35 -2.25 12.54 4.54
CA GLN A 35 -3.19 11.70 5.29
C GLN A 35 -4.65 12.04 4.92
N SER A 36 -4.98 13.33 4.86
CA SER A 36 -6.32 13.78 4.48
C SER A 36 -6.70 13.36 3.06
N ARG A 37 -5.79 13.55 2.08
CA ARG A 37 -6.03 13.12 0.69
C ARG A 37 -6.20 11.61 0.54
N VAL A 38 -5.43 10.81 1.28
CA VAL A 38 -5.60 9.35 1.27
C VAL A 38 -6.92 8.94 1.90
N TYR A 39 -7.33 9.60 3.00
CA TYR A 39 -8.64 9.36 3.59
C TYR A 39 -9.78 9.67 2.59
N GLU A 40 -9.75 10.85 1.98
CA GLU A 40 -10.71 11.26 0.94
C GLU A 40 -10.74 10.27 -0.23
N ALA A 41 -9.57 9.90 -0.75
CA ALA A 41 -9.46 8.95 -1.86
C ALA A 41 -10.10 7.59 -1.57
N ILE A 42 -10.00 7.10 -0.34
CA ILE A 42 -10.58 5.81 0.05
C ILE A 42 -12.10 5.93 0.29
N GLU A 43 -12.57 7.02 0.91
CA GLU A 43 -14.00 7.23 1.15
C GLU A 43 -14.78 7.43 -0.16
N ASP A 44 -14.19 8.14 -1.12
CA ASP A 44 -14.80 8.44 -2.43
C ASP A 44 -14.46 7.39 -3.50
N LEU A 45 -13.62 6.40 -3.18
CA LEU A 45 -13.10 5.40 -4.12
C LEU A 45 -12.37 6.02 -5.33
N ASP A 46 -11.71 7.16 -5.10
CA ASP A 46 -10.89 7.87 -6.09
C ASP A 46 -9.46 7.31 -6.12
N PHE A 47 -9.28 6.26 -6.92
CA PHE A 47 -7.98 5.60 -7.10
C PHE A 47 -6.94 6.46 -7.83
N GLU A 48 -7.36 7.47 -8.61
CA GLU A 48 -6.43 8.40 -9.25
C GLU A 48 -5.87 9.40 -8.22
N LEU A 49 -6.72 9.93 -7.33
CA LEU A 49 -6.26 10.74 -6.19
C LEU A 49 -5.33 9.93 -5.28
N LEU A 50 -5.65 8.66 -5.04
CA LEU A 50 -4.80 7.77 -4.25
C LEU A 50 -3.41 7.61 -4.89
N LYS A 51 -3.38 7.31 -6.19
CA LYS A 51 -2.15 7.20 -6.98
C LYS A 51 -1.33 8.49 -6.94
N ASP A 52 -1.92 9.63 -7.28
CA ASP A 52 -1.22 10.93 -7.27
C ASP A 52 -0.63 11.25 -5.89
N THR A 53 -1.40 10.97 -4.84
CA THR A 53 -0.97 11.21 -3.47
C THR A 53 0.23 10.36 -3.08
N PHE A 54 0.23 9.06 -3.43
CA PHE A 54 1.40 8.20 -3.20
C PHE A 54 2.58 8.56 -4.11
N SER A 55 2.34 8.89 -5.39
CA SER A 55 3.41 9.31 -6.29
C SER A 55 4.15 10.56 -5.80
N ARG A 56 3.42 11.54 -5.25
CA ARG A 56 4.01 12.73 -4.61
C ARG A 56 4.78 12.37 -3.34
N LEU A 57 4.21 11.48 -2.52
CA LEU A 57 4.87 11.00 -1.30
C LEU A 57 6.23 10.36 -1.62
N PHE A 58 6.30 9.45 -2.60
CA PHE A 58 7.57 8.82 -2.99
C PHE A 58 8.57 9.83 -3.58
N ALA A 59 8.09 10.82 -4.35
CA ALA A 59 8.94 11.88 -4.90
C ALA A 59 9.55 12.80 -3.82
N ALA A 60 8.89 12.92 -2.66
CA ALA A 60 9.36 13.74 -1.55
C ALA A 60 10.43 13.04 -0.67
N ILE A 61 10.59 11.72 -0.78
CA ILE A 61 11.56 10.96 0.02
C ILE A 61 12.99 11.29 -0.45
N PRO A 62 13.88 11.75 0.46
CA PRO A 62 15.24 12.16 0.09
C PRO A 62 16.06 11.04 -0.57
N TYR A 63 16.83 11.40 -1.60
CA TYR A 63 17.67 10.47 -2.36
C TYR A 63 18.64 9.67 -1.48
N GLU A 64 19.21 10.31 -0.44
CA GLU A 64 20.21 9.72 0.44
C GLU A 64 19.68 8.51 1.23
N TRP A 65 18.37 8.45 1.48
CA TRP A 65 17.76 7.34 2.21
C TRP A 65 17.80 6.04 1.42
N TYR A 66 17.71 6.16 0.10
CA TYR A 66 17.78 5.02 -0.80
C TYR A 66 19.21 4.49 -0.94
N ILE A 67 20.20 5.38 -1.09
CA ILE A 67 21.62 4.97 -1.21
C ILE A 67 22.09 4.26 0.06
N ASN A 68 21.73 4.78 1.22
CA ASN A 68 22.28 4.32 2.49
C ASN A 68 21.68 3.00 2.99
N ASN A 69 20.55 2.55 2.45
CA ASN A 69 19.83 1.39 2.99
C ASN A 69 19.61 0.24 2.00
N GLN A 70 19.80 0.40 0.68
CA GLN A 70 19.52 -0.63 -0.36
C GLN A 70 18.12 -1.32 -0.29
N LEU A 71 17.23 -0.85 0.59
CA LEU A 71 15.91 -1.45 0.84
C LEU A 71 14.95 -1.22 -0.33
N ASP A 72 15.17 -0.18 -1.12
CA ASP A 72 14.42 0.16 -2.35
C ASP A 72 14.52 -0.88 -3.46
N LYS A 73 15.43 -1.85 -3.31
CA LYS A 73 15.53 -3.01 -4.21
C LYS A 73 14.42 -4.03 -3.95
N TYR A 74 13.71 -3.93 -2.84
CA TYR A 74 12.71 -4.90 -2.40
C TYR A 74 11.30 -4.31 -2.43
N GLU A 75 10.35 -5.11 -2.93
CA GLU A 75 8.90 -4.78 -2.92
C GLU A 75 8.42 -4.38 -1.51
N GLY A 76 8.95 -5.05 -0.48
CA GLY A 76 8.62 -4.77 0.92
C GLY A 76 8.89 -3.33 1.37
N TYR A 77 9.88 -2.63 0.80
CA TYR A 77 10.11 -1.22 1.14
C TYR A 77 8.94 -0.34 0.71
N TYR A 78 8.51 -0.45 -0.55
CA TYR A 78 7.38 0.33 -1.07
C TYR A 78 6.08 -0.05 -0.35
N ALA A 79 5.84 -1.35 -0.16
CA ALA A 79 4.70 -1.84 0.60
C ALA A 79 4.67 -1.30 2.04
N SER A 80 5.84 -1.15 2.69
CA SER A 80 5.92 -0.61 4.06
C SER A 80 5.50 0.87 4.16
N ILE A 81 5.67 1.65 3.09
CA ILE A 81 5.24 3.05 3.06
C ILE A 81 3.72 3.13 2.93
N PHE A 82 3.12 2.32 2.04
CA PHE A 82 1.66 2.16 1.98
C PHE A 82 1.12 1.74 3.36
N TYR A 83 1.77 0.76 4.00
CA TYR A 83 1.38 0.27 5.32
C TYR A 83 1.40 1.40 6.35
N ALA A 84 2.49 2.16 6.42
CA ALA A 84 2.63 3.24 7.38
C ALA A 84 1.54 4.30 7.21
N VAL A 85 1.24 4.69 5.96
CA VAL A 85 0.16 5.65 5.66
C VAL A 85 -1.19 5.11 6.13
N PHE A 86 -1.61 3.92 5.69
CA PHE A 86 -2.92 3.42 6.07
C PHE A 86 -3.04 3.08 7.56
N ALA A 87 -1.96 2.57 8.17
CA ALA A 87 -1.93 2.29 9.60
C ALA A 87 -2.04 3.58 10.43
N SER A 88 -1.46 4.68 9.96
CA SER A 88 -1.57 5.98 10.61
C SER A 88 -3.00 6.53 10.59
N LEU A 89 -3.77 6.20 9.55
CA LEU A 89 -5.19 6.54 9.39
C LEU A 89 -6.13 5.58 10.17
N GLY A 90 -5.58 4.55 10.82
CA GLY A 90 -6.36 3.63 11.65
C GLY A 90 -7.16 2.59 10.86
N TYR A 91 -6.88 2.40 9.57
CA TYR A 91 -7.53 1.36 8.79
C TYR A 91 -7.23 -0.05 9.33
N ASP A 92 -8.18 -0.96 9.15
CA ASP A 92 -7.98 -2.39 9.37
C ASP A 92 -7.16 -2.97 8.20
N LEU A 93 -5.99 -3.51 8.54
CA LEU A 93 -4.97 -3.93 7.57
C LEU A 93 -4.65 -5.41 7.77
N GLU A 94 -4.75 -6.18 6.68
CA GLU A 94 -4.22 -7.53 6.58
C GLU A 94 -2.99 -7.52 5.68
N VAL A 95 -1.86 -7.98 6.21
CA VAL A 95 -0.54 -7.93 5.54
C VAL A 95 0.12 -9.29 5.64
N GLU A 96 0.81 -9.71 4.58
CA GLU A 96 1.55 -10.98 4.53
C GLU A 96 0.70 -12.22 4.86
N GLU A 97 -0.62 -12.13 4.64
CA GLU A 97 -1.51 -13.22 4.97
C GLU A 97 -1.34 -14.37 3.97
N SER A 98 -0.88 -15.50 4.48
CA SER A 98 -0.68 -16.71 3.69
C SER A 98 -2.02 -17.43 3.51
N THR A 99 -2.43 -17.60 2.26
CA THR A 99 -3.57 -18.44 1.86
C THR A 99 -3.07 -19.74 1.23
N ASN A 100 -3.96 -20.71 1.03
CA ASN A 100 -3.65 -21.93 0.27
C ASN A 100 -3.19 -21.67 -1.17
N ARG A 101 -3.41 -20.47 -1.72
CA ARG A 101 -3.03 -20.09 -3.08
C ARG A 101 -1.80 -19.16 -3.11
N GLY A 102 -1.22 -18.82 -1.95
CA GLY A 102 -0.07 -17.91 -1.78
C GLY A 102 -0.38 -16.69 -0.89
N ARG A 103 0.47 -15.66 -0.92
CA ARG A 103 0.49 -14.59 0.09
C ARG A 103 -0.06 -13.27 -0.47
N ILE A 104 -0.97 -12.64 0.26
CA ILE A 104 -1.43 -11.28 -0.04
C ILE A 104 -0.38 -10.30 0.50
N ASP A 105 0.04 -9.34 -0.32
CA ASP A 105 0.94 -8.29 0.16
C ASP A 105 0.22 -7.39 1.17
N MET A 106 -0.92 -6.81 0.79
CA MET A 106 -1.73 -5.96 1.67
C MET A 106 -3.21 -5.94 1.28
N ALA A 107 -4.08 -5.90 2.27
CA ALA A 107 -5.50 -5.58 2.10
C ALA A 107 -5.94 -4.56 3.15
N ILE A 108 -6.79 -3.62 2.73
CA ILE A 108 -7.45 -2.65 3.57
C ILE A 108 -8.93 -3.01 3.65
N LYS A 109 -9.47 -3.04 4.86
CA LYS A 109 -10.89 -3.29 5.08
C LYS A 109 -11.54 -2.05 5.65
N THR A 110 -12.60 -1.61 4.99
CA THR A 110 -13.53 -0.59 5.50
C THR A 110 -14.91 -1.22 5.68
N ASP A 111 -15.87 -0.46 6.19
CA ASP A 111 -17.26 -0.94 6.30
C ASP A 111 -17.91 -1.15 4.93
N LYS A 112 -17.46 -0.42 3.90
CA LYS A 112 -18.05 -0.42 2.55
C LYS A 112 -17.31 -1.32 1.57
N VAL A 113 -15.98 -1.36 1.66
CA VAL A 113 -15.12 -1.99 0.64
C VAL A 113 -13.96 -2.78 1.25
N VAL A 114 -13.43 -3.71 0.46
CA VAL A 114 -12.13 -4.33 0.68
C VAL A 114 -11.25 -3.95 -0.50
N ILE A 115 -10.06 -3.41 -0.25
CA ILE A 115 -9.11 -3.03 -1.30
C ILE A 115 -7.86 -3.88 -1.11
N ILE A 116 -7.51 -4.67 -2.12
CA ILE A 116 -6.39 -5.62 -2.10
C ILE A 116 -5.30 -5.06 -2.99
N PHE A 117 -4.10 -4.89 -2.43
CA PHE A 117 -2.92 -4.39 -3.11
C PHE A 117 -1.94 -5.54 -3.35
N GLU A 118 -1.33 -5.50 -4.53
CA GLU A 118 -0.13 -6.28 -4.87
C GLU A 118 0.91 -5.32 -5.40
N PHE A 119 2.15 -5.49 -4.95
CA PHE A 119 3.25 -4.61 -5.27
C PHE A 119 4.30 -5.33 -6.10
N LYS A 120 4.77 -4.69 -7.17
CA LYS A 120 5.85 -5.18 -8.02
C LYS A 120 6.92 -4.11 -8.18
N VAL A 121 8.17 -4.51 -8.09
CA VAL A 121 9.29 -3.62 -8.44
C VAL A 121 9.85 -4.09 -9.78
N VAL A 122 9.74 -3.25 -10.80
CA VAL A 122 10.10 -3.57 -12.19
C VAL A 122 11.31 -2.75 -12.65
N GLU A 123 12.11 -3.31 -13.56
CA GLU A 123 13.22 -2.61 -14.22
C GLU A 123 12.77 -1.88 -15.49
N ARG A 124 11.76 -2.42 -16.17
CA ARG A 124 11.12 -1.82 -17.35
C ARG A 124 9.63 -2.09 -17.27
N GLU A 125 8.85 -1.10 -17.67
CA GLU A 125 7.42 -1.29 -17.84
C GLU A 125 7.16 -2.32 -18.95
N SER A 126 6.29 -3.27 -18.66
CA SER A 126 5.80 -4.23 -19.64
C SER A 126 4.47 -3.75 -20.24
N GLY A 127 3.99 -4.38 -21.30
CA GLY A 127 2.69 -4.04 -21.89
C GLY A 127 1.50 -4.27 -20.94
N GLN A 128 1.66 -5.08 -19.88
CA GLN A 128 0.60 -5.45 -18.93
C GLN A 128 1.04 -5.21 -17.48
N ASN A 129 0.09 -5.02 -16.57
CA ASN A 129 0.38 -4.83 -15.14
C ASN A 129 0.51 -6.20 -14.48
N THR A 130 1.75 -6.59 -14.23
CA THR A 130 2.11 -7.88 -13.67
C THR A 130 1.57 -8.06 -12.25
N ALA A 131 1.50 -6.98 -11.45
CA ALA A 131 0.94 -7.01 -10.11
C ALA A 131 -0.57 -7.30 -10.15
N LEU A 132 -1.33 -6.61 -11.01
CA LEU A 132 -2.77 -6.81 -11.13
C LEU A 132 -3.13 -8.20 -11.68
N GLU A 133 -2.31 -8.74 -12.59
CA GLU A 133 -2.46 -10.11 -13.08
C GLU A 133 -2.20 -11.13 -11.99
N GLN A 134 -1.14 -10.93 -11.19
CA GLN A 134 -0.85 -11.80 -10.06
C GLN A 134 -2.01 -11.88 -9.06
N ILE A 135 -2.65 -10.76 -8.69
CA ILE A 135 -3.83 -10.78 -7.81
C ILE A 135 -4.95 -11.66 -8.40
N LYS A 136 -5.20 -11.52 -9.70
CA LYS A 136 -6.27 -12.24 -10.41
C LYS A 136 -6.00 -13.73 -10.48
N ASP A 137 -4.78 -14.11 -10.85
CA ASP A 137 -4.38 -15.51 -11.02
C ASP A 137 -4.43 -16.27 -9.70
N ARG A 138 -4.04 -15.59 -8.62
CA ARG A 138 -3.99 -16.18 -7.30
C ARG A 138 -5.33 -16.24 -6.58
N LYS A 139 -6.30 -15.42 -7.01
CA LYS A 139 -7.70 -15.49 -6.56
C LYS A 139 -7.89 -15.29 -5.05
N TYR A 140 -6.98 -14.60 -4.38
CA TYR A 140 -7.10 -14.30 -2.94
C TYR A 140 -8.34 -13.48 -2.61
N TYR A 141 -8.80 -12.69 -3.58
CA TYR A 141 -9.96 -11.84 -3.45
C TYR A 141 -11.28 -12.61 -3.28
N GLU A 142 -11.35 -13.88 -3.71
CA GLU A 142 -12.55 -14.71 -3.65
C GLU A 142 -13.09 -14.86 -2.21
N LYS A 143 -12.20 -14.90 -1.20
CA LYS A 143 -12.60 -15.01 0.21
C LYS A 143 -13.39 -13.80 0.72
N TYR A 144 -13.28 -12.65 0.06
CA TYR A 144 -13.97 -11.43 0.42
C TYR A 144 -15.26 -11.21 -0.37
N LEU A 145 -15.50 -11.96 -1.44
CA LEU A 145 -16.70 -11.77 -2.28
C LEU A 145 -18.01 -12.06 -1.52
N THR A 146 -17.96 -12.91 -0.50
CA THR A 146 -19.12 -13.24 0.36
C THR A 146 -19.39 -12.21 1.45
N SER A 147 -18.52 -11.20 1.61
CA SER A 147 -18.65 -10.19 2.67
C SER A 147 -19.77 -9.16 2.42
N GLY A 148 -20.34 -9.12 1.21
CA GLY A 148 -21.30 -8.09 0.79
C GLY A 148 -20.68 -6.72 0.52
N LYS A 149 -19.35 -6.60 0.62
CA LYS A 149 -18.57 -5.38 0.36
C LYS A 149 -18.08 -5.34 -1.08
N GLY A 150 -17.87 -4.13 -1.63
CA GLY A 150 -17.17 -3.98 -2.91
C GLY A 150 -15.71 -4.40 -2.76
N VAL A 151 -15.21 -5.30 -3.63
CA VAL A 151 -13.83 -5.78 -3.55
C VAL A 151 -13.02 -5.20 -4.71
N TYR A 152 -12.05 -4.35 -4.42
CA TYR A 152 -11.17 -3.74 -5.41
C TYR A 152 -9.79 -4.40 -5.41
N LEU A 153 -9.28 -4.71 -6.59
CA LEU A 153 -7.94 -5.23 -6.82
C LEU A 153 -7.08 -4.11 -7.36
N VAL A 154 -5.96 -3.81 -6.71
CA VAL A 154 -5.05 -2.72 -7.07
C VAL A 154 -3.66 -3.32 -7.30
N GLY A 155 -3.20 -3.28 -8.56
CA GLY A 155 -1.83 -3.66 -8.91
C GLY A 155 -0.96 -2.44 -9.05
N THR A 156 0.09 -2.35 -8.23
CA THR A 156 1.02 -1.21 -8.25
C THR A 156 2.42 -1.68 -8.65
N GLU A 157 2.99 -1.04 -9.67
CA GLU A 157 4.36 -1.28 -10.12
C GLU A 157 5.22 -0.05 -9.83
N PHE A 158 6.42 -0.28 -9.31
CA PHE A 158 7.42 0.75 -9.03
C PHE A 158 8.66 0.55 -9.91
N SER A 159 9.24 1.65 -10.36
CA SER A 159 10.56 1.63 -11.01
C SER A 159 11.67 1.76 -9.99
N LYS A 160 12.68 0.89 -10.06
CA LYS A 160 13.91 1.05 -9.27
C LYS A 160 14.69 2.30 -9.65
N ALA A 161 14.61 2.71 -10.93
CA ALA A 161 15.35 3.86 -11.43
C ALA A 161 14.71 5.17 -10.95
N GLU A 162 13.38 5.28 -11.09
CA GLU A 162 12.62 6.47 -10.71
C GLU A 162 12.26 6.51 -9.22
N ARG A 163 12.34 5.35 -8.55
CA ARG A 163 11.91 5.13 -7.15
C ARG A 163 10.50 5.62 -6.88
N ASN A 164 9.64 5.45 -7.87
CA ASN A 164 8.27 5.93 -7.86
C ASN A 164 7.37 4.93 -8.59
N ILE A 165 6.06 5.12 -8.41
CA ILE A 165 5.02 4.37 -9.09
C ILE A 165 5.12 4.66 -10.59
N THR A 166 5.32 3.60 -11.38
CA THR A 166 5.23 3.64 -12.84
C THR A 166 3.85 3.22 -13.31
N ARG A 167 3.20 2.30 -12.59
CA ARG A 167 1.86 1.82 -12.93
C ARG A 167 1.00 1.63 -11.70
N PHE A 168 -0.26 2.01 -11.82
CA PHE A 168 -1.26 1.87 -10.78
C PHE A 168 -2.59 1.61 -11.46
N ASP A 169 -2.99 0.34 -11.51
CA ASP A 169 -4.24 -0.06 -12.13
C ASP A 169 -5.13 -0.71 -11.08
N TRP A 170 -6.43 -0.48 -11.21
CA TRP A 170 -7.42 -1.08 -10.33
C TRP A 170 -8.56 -1.71 -11.12
N LYS A 171 -9.19 -2.73 -10.53
CA LYS A 171 -10.43 -3.31 -11.02
C LYS A 171 -11.34 -3.69 -9.86
N LEU A 172 -12.64 -3.49 -10.03
CA LEU A 172 -13.63 -4.13 -9.17
C LEU A 172 -13.63 -5.64 -9.47
N ALA A 173 -13.46 -6.46 -8.44
CA ALA A 173 -13.62 -7.89 -8.55
C ALA A 173 -15.10 -8.21 -8.74
N SER A 174 -15.41 -8.86 -9.87
CA SER A 174 -16.73 -9.41 -10.13
C SER A 174 -16.75 -10.91 -9.85
N CYS A 175 -17.92 -11.42 -9.47
CA CYS A 175 -18.22 -12.85 -9.51
C CYS A 175 -18.14 -13.40 -10.94
#